data_AF-A0A258ZJX7-F1
#
_entry.id   AF-A0A258ZJX7-F1
#
_cell.length_a   1.000
_cell.length_b   1.000
_cell.length_c   1.000
_cell.angle_alpha   90.00
_cell.angle_beta   90.00
_cell.angle_gamma   90.00
#
_symmetry.space_group_name_H-M   'P 1'
#
loop_
_entity.id
_entity.type
_entity.pdbx_description
1 polymer ?
#
loop_
_entity_poly.entity_id
_entity_poly.type
_entity_poly.pdbx_seq_one_letter_code
_entity_poly.pdbx_strand_id
1 'polypeptide(L)'
;MSQLLSLSRAARLVGVNRSELQKRVKQGELDAFDGMVTIDNLLASYPGVQLEDNTEYSRVLFIKERAFGKRVYERAMPDVETLATRVNELSRELTLSQTQARQFKILLDRLHAKFIDIESQCGTEAKDTMNSLKNWLTAEVKAAMEPDYPNPLAVRDNVLRVMAAHVTVLPSNHDFFIDGPDTILEAALRAGIPLNYGCSGGNCGLCKARVVTGQVKKTRFHDYVRTEADKRDGLFLMCSNTAVTDLVIEAAVAGGVQDIPFQQIPATVKLITNLTPEMALLHLQTPRTNRLRFLAGQSVTLTLGKSLKAVLAVASCPCDDRNILFHVHRMPGNLFSDYVFNRLKNHEVVEIEGPQGEFILHEKTSRPLYFIAFDMGFAPVKSLIEHAMSLEAAEAIHLYWIGSNDGSIYLPNVGRAWADALDNFHYTQMVADFDLSNPAGKRGESLKVLLQGMLKTHPEMTGGDIYIAGPQAPSRIAEQFFLDLGLSKTRVFSSD
;
A
#
# COMPACT_ATOMS: atom_id res chain seq x y z
N MET A 1 13.59 -14.60 -23.24
CA MET A 1 13.44 -14.83 -21.79
C MET A 1 12.18 -14.12 -21.36
N SER A 2 11.21 -14.84 -20.82
CA SER A 2 9.95 -14.25 -20.32
C SER A 2 10.29 -13.27 -19.20
N GLN A 3 10.04 -11.98 -19.43
CA GLN A 3 10.26 -10.94 -18.45
C GLN A 3 9.29 -11.15 -17.28
N LEU A 4 9.83 -11.43 -16.09
CA LEU A 4 9.05 -11.56 -14.86
C LEU A 4 8.73 -10.16 -14.33
N LEU A 5 7.47 -9.96 -13.96
CA LEU A 5 6.95 -8.72 -13.40
C LEU A 5 6.43 -8.98 -11.99
N SER A 6 6.72 -8.08 -11.04
CA SER A 6 6.04 -8.12 -9.74
C SER A 6 4.53 -7.97 -9.92
N LEU A 7 3.73 -8.52 -9.00
CA LEU A 7 2.27 -8.35 -9.04
C LEU A 7 1.84 -6.89 -9.06
N SER A 8 2.52 -6.00 -8.33
CA SER A 8 2.23 -4.55 -8.34
C SER A 8 2.46 -3.92 -9.71
N ARG A 9 3.49 -4.37 -10.44
CA ARG A 9 3.80 -3.89 -11.79
C ARG A 9 2.85 -4.45 -12.83
N ALA A 10 2.52 -5.74 -12.73
CA ALA A 10 1.49 -6.37 -13.54
C ALA A 10 0.14 -5.67 -13.36
N ALA A 11 -0.26 -5.36 -12.12
CA ALA A 11 -1.49 -4.65 -11.77
C ALA A 11 -1.55 -3.29 -12.45
N ARG A 12 -0.47 -2.49 -12.34
CA ARG A 12 -0.34 -1.18 -13.00
C ARG A 12 -0.37 -1.26 -14.53
N LEU A 13 0.13 -2.35 -15.11
CA LEU A 13 0.14 -2.59 -16.55
C LEU A 13 -1.25 -2.87 -17.11
N VAL A 14 -2.03 -3.75 -16.48
CA VAL A 14 -3.38 -4.09 -16.94
C VAL A 14 -4.46 -3.14 -16.40
N GLY A 15 -4.13 -2.26 -15.45
CA GLY A 15 -5.07 -1.29 -14.89
C GLY A 15 -6.03 -1.89 -13.87
N VAL A 16 -5.59 -2.89 -13.11
CA VAL A 16 -6.37 -3.53 -12.03
C VAL A 16 -5.64 -3.39 -10.69
N ASN A 17 -6.30 -3.75 -9.59
CA ASN A 17 -5.72 -3.74 -8.25
C ASN A 17 -4.78 -4.94 -8.04
N ARG A 18 -3.70 -4.79 -7.26
CA ARG A 18 -2.80 -5.91 -6.90
C ARG A 18 -3.57 -7.06 -6.25
N SER A 19 -4.54 -6.75 -5.41
CA SER A 19 -5.35 -7.76 -4.70
C SER A 19 -6.21 -8.61 -5.65
N GLU A 20 -6.68 -8.02 -6.76
CA GLU A 20 -7.43 -8.74 -7.79
C GLU A 20 -6.52 -9.74 -8.55
N LEU A 21 -5.30 -9.33 -8.90
CA LEU A 21 -4.33 -10.27 -9.49
C LEU A 21 -3.95 -11.38 -8.51
N GLN A 22 -3.74 -11.05 -7.23
CA GLN A 22 -3.46 -12.04 -6.19
C GLN A 22 -4.59 -13.07 -6.05
N LYS A 23 -5.84 -12.62 -6.12
CA LYS A 23 -7.00 -13.50 -6.05
C LYS A 23 -7.02 -14.48 -7.22
N ARG A 24 -6.76 -14.01 -8.45
CA ARG A 24 -6.66 -14.87 -9.64
C ARG A 24 -5.52 -15.88 -9.56
N VAL A 25 -4.37 -15.46 -9.01
CA VAL A 25 -3.25 -16.39 -8.74
C VAL A 25 -3.68 -17.47 -7.76
N LYS A 26 -4.37 -17.13 -6.66
CA LYS A 26 -4.89 -18.12 -5.70
C LYS A 26 -5.93 -19.06 -6.31
N GLN A 27 -6.74 -18.56 -7.24
CA GLN A 27 -7.77 -19.33 -7.95
C GLN A 27 -7.17 -20.23 -9.04
N GLY A 28 -5.87 -20.12 -9.34
CA GLY A 28 -5.21 -20.88 -10.40
C GLY A 28 -5.51 -20.35 -11.81
N GLU A 29 -6.07 -19.14 -11.91
CA GLU A 29 -6.39 -18.50 -13.19
C GLU A 29 -5.19 -17.76 -13.79
N LEU A 30 -4.18 -17.43 -12.97
CA LEU A 30 -2.95 -16.77 -13.38
C LEU A 30 -1.74 -17.47 -12.76
N ASP A 31 -0.86 -18.01 -13.60
CA ASP A 31 0.38 -18.63 -13.13
C ASP A 31 1.38 -17.57 -12.65
N ALA A 32 1.72 -17.63 -11.36
CA ALA A 32 2.74 -16.80 -10.73
C ALA A 32 3.85 -17.65 -10.10
N PHE A 33 5.08 -17.18 -10.21
CA PHE A 33 6.25 -17.75 -9.56
C PHE A 33 6.85 -16.73 -8.59
N ASP A 34 6.88 -17.06 -7.30
CA ASP A 34 7.44 -16.21 -6.23
C ASP A 34 6.88 -14.77 -6.21
N GLY A 35 5.56 -14.63 -6.39
CA GLY A 35 4.90 -13.32 -6.45
C GLY A 35 5.18 -12.51 -7.73
N MET A 36 5.75 -13.14 -8.75
CA MET A 36 5.96 -12.56 -10.08
C MET A 36 5.19 -13.31 -11.17
N VAL A 37 4.81 -12.60 -12.23
CA VAL A 37 4.06 -13.14 -13.38
C VAL A 37 4.76 -12.79 -14.69
N THR A 38 4.62 -13.62 -15.71
CA THR A 38 5.16 -13.33 -17.05
C THR A 38 4.18 -12.45 -17.83
N ILE A 39 4.70 -11.64 -18.75
CA ILE A 39 3.86 -10.81 -19.63
C ILE A 39 2.90 -11.68 -20.47
N ASP A 40 3.36 -12.84 -20.94
CA ASP A 40 2.57 -13.73 -21.79
C ASP A 40 1.37 -14.33 -21.03
N ASN A 41 1.58 -14.76 -19.77
CA ASN A 41 0.49 -15.26 -18.91
C ASN A 41 -0.51 -14.15 -18.57
N LEU A 42 -0.01 -12.92 -18.37
CA LEU A 42 -0.83 -11.75 -18.09
C LEU A 42 -1.69 -11.38 -19.30
N LEU A 43 -1.15 -11.42 -20.52
CA LEU A 43 -1.89 -11.20 -21.77
C LEU A 43 -2.95 -12.28 -22.01
N ALA A 44 -2.63 -13.55 -21.75
CA ALA A 44 -3.58 -14.65 -21.87
C ALA A 44 -4.79 -14.46 -20.94
N SER A 45 -4.53 -13.93 -19.74
CA SER A 45 -5.57 -13.66 -18.73
C SER A 45 -6.35 -12.35 -18.98
N TYR A 46 -5.74 -11.40 -19.69
CA TYR A 46 -6.31 -10.08 -20.00
C TYR A 46 -6.17 -9.74 -21.51
N PRO A 47 -6.87 -10.46 -22.41
CA PRO A 47 -6.73 -10.27 -23.86
C PRO A 47 -7.34 -8.95 -24.37
N GLY A 48 -8.15 -8.26 -23.55
CA GLY A 48 -8.86 -7.03 -23.91
C GLY A 48 -8.17 -5.72 -23.53
N VAL A 49 -6.90 -5.73 -23.10
CA VAL A 49 -6.18 -4.50 -22.72
C VAL A 49 -5.88 -3.67 -23.98
N GLN A 50 -6.83 -2.80 -24.37
CA GLN A 50 -6.65 -1.83 -25.44
C GLN A 50 -5.83 -0.63 -24.95
N LEU A 51 -4.93 -0.14 -25.81
CA LEU A 51 -3.96 0.91 -25.52
C LEU A 51 -4.59 2.31 -25.28
N GLU A 52 -5.89 2.50 -25.52
CA GLU A 52 -6.44 3.86 -25.71
C GLU A 52 -7.55 4.31 -24.75
N ASP A 53 -8.18 3.43 -23.95
CA ASP A 53 -9.32 3.84 -23.10
C ASP A 53 -9.05 3.71 -21.60
N ASN A 54 -8.18 4.60 -21.09
CA ASN A 54 -7.91 4.78 -19.67
C ASN A 54 -8.83 5.82 -19.01
N THR A 55 -9.97 6.16 -19.61
CA THR A 55 -10.87 7.20 -19.10
C THR A 55 -11.53 6.77 -17.78
N GLU A 56 -11.88 5.49 -17.61
CA GLU A 56 -12.51 4.98 -16.38
C GLU A 56 -11.50 4.72 -15.25
N TYR A 57 -10.36 4.09 -15.53
CA TYR A 57 -9.29 3.87 -14.53
C TYR A 57 -8.72 5.21 -14.02
N SER A 58 -8.54 6.20 -14.92
CA SER A 58 -8.15 7.54 -14.51
C SER A 58 -9.23 8.23 -13.68
N ARG A 59 -10.52 7.93 -13.91
CA ARG A 59 -11.63 8.46 -13.12
C ARG A 59 -11.67 7.85 -11.72
N VAL A 60 -11.47 6.54 -11.60
CA VAL A 60 -11.42 5.83 -10.31
C VAL A 60 -10.17 6.23 -9.51
N LEU A 61 -9.01 6.36 -10.15
CA LEU A 61 -7.82 6.96 -9.54
C LEU A 61 -8.07 8.40 -9.12
N PHE A 62 -8.71 9.23 -9.95
CA PHE A 62 -9.00 10.62 -9.65
C PHE A 62 -10.06 10.78 -8.54
N ILE A 63 -11.02 9.85 -8.43
CA ILE A 63 -12.00 9.79 -7.35
C ILE A 63 -11.33 9.31 -6.06
N LYS A 64 -10.45 8.29 -6.10
CA LYS A 64 -9.54 7.93 -5.00
C LYS A 64 -8.74 9.17 -4.57
N GLU A 65 -8.03 9.82 -5.48
CA GLU A 65 -7.21 11.02 -5.26
C GLU A 65 -7.98 12.24 -4.72
N ARG A 66 -9.30 12.32 -4.97
CA ARG A 66 -10.18 13.36 -4.40
C ARG A 66 -10.80 12.97 -3.06
N ALA A 67 -11.06 11.68 -2.84
CA ALA A 67 -11.58 11.13 -1.59
C ALA A 67 -10.49 11.10 -0.51
N PHE A 68 -9.24 10.88 -0.91
CA PHE A 68 -8.06 11.11 -0.07
C PHE A 68 -7.72 12.60 -0.10
N GLY A 69 -7.54 13.23 1.07
CA GLY A 69 -7.45 14.68 1.21
C GLY A 69 -6.52 15.35 0.19
N LYS A 70 -7.10 16.27 -0.62
CA LYS A 70 -6.46 17.16 -1.61
C LYS A 70 -4.93 17.14 -1.60
N ARG A 71 -4.33 16.28 -2.42
CA ARG A 71 -3.01 16.52 -3.00
C ARG A 71 -3.09 16.15 -4.47
N VAL A 72 -3.24 17.19 -5.27
CA VAL A 72 -3.25 17.13 -6.72
C VAL A 72 -1.92 16.53 -7.18
N TYR A 73 -1.96 15.28 -7.64
CA TYR A 73 -0.95 14.74 -8.55
C TYR A 73 -1.09 15.50 -9.87
N GLU A 74 -0.31 16.56 -10.06
CA GLU A 74 0.23 16.73 -11.39
C GLU A 74 1.18 15.56 -11.59
N ARG A 75 1.05 14.79 -12.68
CA ARG A 75 2.04 13.79 -13.10
C ARG A 75 3.36 14.52 -13.34
N ALA A 76 4.07 14.84 -12.27
CA ALA A 76 5.34 15.52 -12.32
C ALA A 76 6.31 14.51 -12.93
N MET A 77 6.87 14.85 -14.09
CA MET A 77 7.91 14.03 -14.68
C MET A 77 9.14 14.02 -13.75
N PRO A 78 9.91 12.92 -13.73
CA PRO A 78 11.24 12.92 -13.13
C PRO A 78 12.09 14.06 -13.70
N ASP A 79 13.12 14.48 -12.96
CA ASP A 79 14.04 15.49 -13.48
C ASP A 79 14.77 15.00 -14.75
N VAL A 80 15.21 15.94 -15.58
CA VAL A 80 15.75 15.68 -16.93
C VAL A 80 16.90 14.68 -16.92
N GLU A 81 17.78 14.73 -15.91
CA GLU A 81 18.93 13.85 -15.81
C GLU A 81 18.53 12.43 -15.38
N THR A 82 17.56 12.30 -14.47
CA THR A 82 16.95 10.99 -14.13
C THR A 82 16.27 10.38 -15.35
N LEU A 83 15.51 11.18 -16.11
CA LEU A 83 14.84 10.72 -17.32
C LEU A 83 15.83 10.27 -18.41
N ALA A 84 16.89 11.05 -18.66
CA ALA A 84 17.94 10.68 -19.60
C ALA A 84 18.64 9.37 -19.20
N THR A 85 18.89 9.18 -17.91
CA THR A 85 19.52 7.94 -17.39
C THR A 85 18.63 6.72 -17.61
N ARG A 86 17.33 6.83 -17.31
CA ARG A 86 16.35 5.74 -17.56
C ARG A 86 16.26 5.37 -19.04
N VAL A 87 16.21 6.36 -19.93
CA VAL A 87 16.19 6.14 -21.39
C VAL A 87 17.48 5.46 -21.87
N ASN A 88 18.63 5.87 -21.34
CA ASN A 88 19.92 5.25 -21.68
C ASN A 88 20.00 3.79 -21.21
N GLU A 89 19.48 3.49 -20.02
CA GLU A 89 19.44 2.11 -19.51
C GLU A 89 18.57 1.20 -20.37
N LEU A 90 17.37 1.66 -20.74
CA LEU A 90 16.50 0.95 -21.69
C LEU A 90 17.17 0.75 -23.05
N SER A 91 17.86 1.77 -23.56
CA SER A 91 18.61 1.67 -24.83
C SER A 91 19.73 0.62 -24.75
N ARG A 92 20.38 0.51 -23.59
CA ARG A 92 21.43 -0.49 -23.34
C ARG A 92 20.85 -1.90 -23.25
N GLU A 93 19.75 -2.09 -22.53
CA GLU A 93 19.03 -3.38 -22.46
C GLU A 93 18.55 -3.83 -23.84
N LEU A 94 18.01 -2.91 -24.64
CA LEU A 94 17.61 -3.18 -26.02
C LEU A 94 18.80 -3.64 -26.86
N THR A 95 19.94 -2.94 -26.75
CA THR A 95 21.16 -3.29 -27.49
C THR A 95 21.68 -4.68 -27.11
N LEU A 96 21.67 -5.02 -25.81
CA LEU A 96 22.05 -6.35 -25.31
C LEU A 96 21.12 -7.43 -25.86
N SER A 97 19.80 -7.20 -25.80
CA SER A 97 18.80 -8.15 -26.29
C SER A 97 18.91 -8.37 -27.81
N GLN A 98 19.11 -7.30 -28.58
CA GLN A 98 19.36 -7.39 -30.03
C GLN A 98 20.66 -8.14 -30.34
N THR A 99 21.70 -7.94 -29.54
CA THR A 99 22.98 -8.66 -29.70
C THR A 99 22.82 -10.14 -29.42
N GLN A 100 22.12 -10.52 -28.36
CA GLN A 100 21.80 -11.91 -28.05
C GLN A 100 20.96 -12.56 -29.15
N ALA A 101 19.91 -11.89 -29.63
CA ALA A 101 19.10 -12.38 -30.75
C ALA A 101 19.95 -12.60 -32.02
N ARG A 102 20.89 -11.69 -32.30
CA ARG A 102 21.84 -11.83 -33.41
C ARG A 102 22.78 -13.03 -33.21
N GLN A 103 23.28 -13.25 -31.99
CA GLN A 103 24.11 -14.42 -31.67
C GLN A 103 23.34 -15.73 -31.83
N PHE A 104 22.09 -15.79 -31.35
CA PHE A 104 21.21 -16.95 -31.56
C PHE A 104 20.99 -17.22 -33.04
N LYS A 105 20.72 -16.17 -33.84
CA LYS A 105 20.61 -16.31 -35.29
C LYS A 105 21.89 -16.89 -35.92
N ILE A 106 23.06 -16.39 -35.53
CA ILE A 106 24.35 -16.92 -36.02
C ILE A 106 24.54 -18.39 -35.62
N LEU A 107 24.16 -18.78 -34.40
CA LEU A 107 24.23 -20.18 -33.95
C LEU A 107 23.29 -21.07 -34.76
N LEU A 108 22.06 -20.62 -35.00
CA LEU A 108 21.08 -21.30 -35.85
C LEU A 108 21.59 -21.44 -37.29
N ASP A 109 22.16 -20.39 -37.88
CA ASP A 109 22.74 -20.42 -39.22
C ASP A 109 23.90 -21.45 -39.31
N ARG A 110 24.77 -21.50 -38.28
CA ARG A 110 25.86 -22.49 -38.20
C ARG A 110 25.34 -23.92 -38.04
N LEU A 111 24.30 -24.09 -37.23
CA LEU A 111 23.67 -25.39 -36.99
C LEU A 111 23.00 -25.89 -38.28
N HIS A 112 22.32 -24.99 -39.01
CA HIS A 112 21.74 -25.27 -40.32
C HIS A 112 22.81 -25.64 -41.36
N ALA A 113 23.94 -24.93 -41.38
CA ALA A 113 25.07 -25.27 -42.24
C ALA A 113 25.66 -26.65 -41.91
N LYS A 114 25.73 -27.01 -40.62
CA LYS A 114 26.20 -28.32 -40.20
C LYS A 114 25.24 -29.46 -40.57
N PHE A 115 23.93 -29.21 -40.54
CA PHE A 115 22.96 -30.16 -41.07
C PHE A 115 23.14 -30.42 -42.56
N ILE A 116 23.42 -29.39 -43.36
CA ILE A 116 23.68 -29.53 -44.80
C ILE A 116 24.96 -30.35 -45.07
N ASP A 117 26.02 -30.12 -44.29
CA ASP A 117 27.28 -30.90 -44.36
C ASP A 117 27.03 -32.40 -44.07
N ILE A 118 26.26 -32.73 -43.03
CA ILE A 118 25.91 -34.10 -42.67
C ILE A 118 25.00 -34.73 -43.74
N GLU A 119 24.02 -33.99 -44.26
CA GLU A 119 23.12 -34.44 -45.33
C GLU A 119 23.90 -34.84 -46.60
N SER A 120 25.01 -34.15 -46.89
CA SER A 120 25.88 -34.48 -48.04
C SER A 120 26.63 -35.82 -47.90
N GLN A 121 26.75 -36.34 -46.67
CA GLN A 121 27.51 -37.55 -46.33
C GLN A 121 26.62 -38.78 -46.07
N CYS A 122 25.29 -38.62 -46.14
CA CYS A 122 24.31 -39.67 -45.83
C CYS A 122 23.72 -40.36 -47.09
N GLY A 123 23.31 -41.62 -46.94
CA GLY A 123 22.55 -42.38 -47.95
C GLY A 123 21.13 -41.86 -48.16
N THR A 124 20.46 -42.30 -49.24
CA THR A 124 19.16 -41.77 -49.71
C THR A 124 18.05 -41.78 -48.66
N GLU A 125 17.94 -42.83 -47.84
CA GLU A 125 16.91 -42.95 -46.80
C GLU A 125 17.10 -41.94 -45.64
N ALA A 126 18.37 -41.62 -45.30
CA ALA A 126 18.71 -40.68 -44.24
C ALA A 126 18.57 -39.21 -44.67
N LYS A 127 18.57 -38.93 -45.98
CA LYS A 127 18.34 -37.57 -46.52
C LYS A 127 16.91 -37.10 -46.33
N ASP A 128 15.93 -37.98 -46.49
CA ASP A 128 14.52 -37.61 -46.34
C ASP A 128 14.16 -37.29 -44.87
N THR A 129 14.67 -38.07 -43.92
CA THR A 129 14.48 -37.80 -42.48
C THR A 129 15.16 -36.48 -42.07
N MET A 130 16.36 -36.22 -42.60
CA MET A 130 17.10 -34.97 -42.31
C MET A 130 16.40 -33.74 -42.90
N ASN A 131 15.83 -33.85 -44.11
CA ASN A 131 15.05 -32.76 -44.70
C ASN A 131 13.76 -32.47 -43.93
N SER A 132 13.07 -33.50 -43.44
CA SER A 132 11.89 -33.32 -42.58
C SER A 132 12.24 -32.56 -41.30
N LEU A 133 13.33 -32.96 -40.62
CA LEU A 133 13.80 -32.30 -39.40
C LEU A 133 14.22 -30.84 -39.65
N LYS A 134 14.93 -30.57 -40.75
CA LYS A 134 15.36 -29.24 -41.17
C LYS A 134 14.16 -28.32 -41.44
N ASN A 135 13.15 -28.82 -42.14
CA ASN A 135 11.94 -28.07 -42.44
C ASN A 135 11.15 -27.74 -41.17
N TRP A 136 11.00 -28.70 -40.26
CA TRP A 136 10.37 -28.47 -38.96
C TRP A 136 11.14 -27.41 -38.15
N LEU A 137 12.47 -27.56 -38.00
CA LEU A 137 13.30 -26.62 -37.26
C LEU A 137 13.24 -25.20 -37.84
N THR A 138 13.23 -25.08 -39.17
CA THR A 138 13.11 -23.78 -39.85
C THR A 138 11.74 -23.15 -39.61
N ALA A 139 10.67 -23.95 -39.60
CA ALA A 139 9.33 -23.47 -39.31
C ALA A 139 9.19 -22.99 -37.86
N GLU A 140 9.71 -23.74 -36.89
CA GLU A 140 9.71 -23.37 -35.46
C GLU A 140 10.52 -22.11 -35.20
N VAL A 141 11.72 -22.00 -35.77
CA VAL A 141 12.55 -20.79 -35.65
C VAL A 141 11.85 -19.58 -36.28
N LYS A 142 11.22 -19.76 -37.45
CA LYS A 142 10.51 -18.68 -38.13
C LYS A 142 9.29 -18.21 -37.33
N ALA A 143 8.53 -19.14 -36.76
CA ALA A 143 7.40 -18.83 -35.87
C ALA A 143 7.86 -18.11 -34.59
N ALA A 144 8.99 -18.53 -34.00
CA ALA A 144 9.56 -17.89 -32.81
C ALA A 144 10.21 -16.51 -33.09
N MET A 145 10.58 -16.23 -34.35
CA MET A 145 11.25 -14.99 -34.78
C MET A 145 10.35 -14.04 -35.57
N GLU A 146 9.04 -14.30 -35.68
CA GLU A 146 8.12 -13.42 -36.43
C GLU A 146 8.09 -12.00 -35.82
N PRO A 147 8.39 -10.93 -36.59
CA PRO A 147 8.85 -9.68 -35.99
C PRO A 147 7.78 -8.68 -35.53
N ASP A 148 6.47 -8.94 -35.69
CA ASP A 148 5.49 -7.84 -35.79
C ASP A 148 4.29 -7.90 -34.83
N TYR A 149 4.35 -8.62 -33.72
CA TYR A 149 3.46 -8.29 -32.60
C TYR A 149 4.25 -7.44 -31.59
N PRO A 150 4.23 -6.09 -31.69
CA PRO A 150 4.65 -5.27 -30.57
C PRO A 150 3.78 -5.68 -29.39
N ASN A 151 4.35 -6.40 -28.43
CA ASN A 151 3.65 -6.79 -27.22
C ASN A 151 3.21 -5.48 -26.53
N PRO A 152 1.91 -5.12 -26.55
CA PRO A 152 1.46 -3.81 -26.13
C PRO A 152 1.79 -3.55 -24.66
N LEU A 153 1.79 -4.63 -23.85
CA LEU A 153 2.17 -4.57 -22.44
C LEU A 153 3.68 -4.37 -22.25
N ALA A 154 4.53 -4.97 -23.10
CA ALA A 154 5.98 -4.72 -23.05
C ALA A 154 6.33 -3.26 -23.42
N VAL A 155 5.64 -2.68 -24.40
CA VAL A 155 5.81 -1.26 -24.75
C VAL A 155 5.34 -0.36 -23.59
N ARG A 156 4.17 -0.64 -23.01
CA ARG A 156 3.64 0.07 -21.85
C ARG A 156 4.55 -0.06 -20.63
N ASP A 157 5.14 -1.23 -20.41
CA ASP A 157 6.11 -1.49 -19.34
C ASP A 157 7.35 -0.61 -19.49
N ASN A 158 7.91 -0.55 -20.69
CA ASN A 158 9.06 0.32 -20.97
C ASN A 158 8.72 1.79 -20.73
N VAL A 159 7.54 2.27 -21.12
CA VAL A 159 7.08 3.63 -20.81
C VAL A 159 6.95 3.85 -19.30
N LEU A 160 6.35 2.90 -18.58
CA LEU A 160 6.21 2.98 -17.13
C LEU A 160 7.56 3.03 -16.41
N ARG A 161 8.56 2.28 -16.86
CA ARG A 161 9.94 2.33 -16.31
C ARG A 161 10.60 3.69 -16.49
N VAL A 162 10.30 4.39 -17.58
CA VAL A 162 10.79 5.76 -17.78
C VAL A 162 10.12 6.71 -16.77
N MET A 163 8.82 6.54 -16.54
CA MET A 163 8.04 7.46 -15.69
C MET A 163 8.24 7.21 -14.19
N ALA A 164 8.33 5.95 -13.77
CA ALA A 164 8.40 5.54 -12.37
C ALA A 164 9.45 4.45 -12.16
N ALA A 165 10.20 4.54 -11.07
CA ALA A 165 11.10 3.48 -10.65
C ALA A 165 10.36 2.53 -9.71
N HIS A 166 10.54 1.22 -9.90
CA HIS A 166 10.06 0.20 -8.97
C HIS A 166 11.12 -0.05 -7.89
N VAL A 167 10.73 -0.01 -6.62
CA VAL A 167 11.62 -0.23 -5.49
C VAL A 167 11.15 -1.44 -4.70
N THR A 168 12.07 -2.36 -4.40
CA THR A 168 11.84 -3.52 -3.53
C THR A 168 12.68 -3.42 -2.26
N VAL A 169 12.09 -3.69 -1.10
CA VAL A 169 12.71 -3.56 0.23
C VAL A 169 12.94 -4.91 0.87
N LEU A 170 14.21 -5.29 1.01
CA LEU A 170 14.63 -6.51 1.70
C LEU A 170 14.89 -6.25 3.19
N PRO A 171 14.60 -7.25 4.07
CA PRO A 171 14.09 -8.59 3.77
C PRO A 171 12.56 -8.68 3.69
N SER A 172 11.85 -7.55 3.87
CA SER A 172 10.39 -7.54 4.00
C SER A 172 9.62 -7.90 2.73
N ASN A 173 10.27 -7.82 1.56
CA ASN A 173 9.68 -7.96 0.22
C ASN A 173 8.54 -6.98 -0.09
N HIS A 174 8.41 -5.89 0.67
CA HIS A 174 7.57 -4.78 0.29
C HIS A 174 8.10 -4.14 -0.98
N ASP A 175 7.17 -3.69 -1.82
CA ASP A 175 7.51 -3.06 -3.08
C ASP A 175 6.59 -1.87 -3.36
N PHE A 176 7.13 -0.82 -3.96
CA PHE A 176 6.42 0.42 -4.25
C PHE A 176 7.00 1.13 -5.46
N PHE A 177 6.29 2.13 -5.96
CA PHE A 177 6.75 2.97 -7.07
C PHE A 177 7.14 4.36 -6.59
N ILE A 178 8.16 4.93 -7.22
CA ILE A 178 8.53 6.33 -7.05
C ILE A 178 8.13 7.08 -8.32
N ASP A 179 7.10 7.91 -8.19
CA ASP A 179 6.65 8.82 -9.24
C ASP A 179 7.26 10.22 -9.04
N GLY A 180 7.68 10.85 -10.14
CA GLY A 180 8.14 12.25 -10.13
C GLY A 180 9.37 12.51 -9.24
N PRO A 181 9.39 13.62 -8.46
CA PRO A 181 10.57 14.07 -7.71
C PRO A 181 10.65 13.53 -6.28
N ASP A 182 9.80 12.57 -5.90
CA ASP A 182 9.73 12.09 -4.53
C ASP A 182 11.02 11.40 -4.09
N THR A 183 11.31 11.51 -2.80
CA THR A 183 12.37 10.72 -2.17
C THR A 183 11.90 9.29 -1.92
N ILE A 184 12.84 8.36 -1.79
CA ILE A 184 12.55 6.94 -1.49
C ILE A 184 11.71 6.81 -0.22
N LEU A 185 11.99 7.63 0.81
CA LEU A 185 11.21 7.61 2.06
C LEU A 185 9.77 8.10 1.84
N GLU A 186 9.56 9.19 1.11
CA GLU A 186 8.21 9.75 0.89
C GLU A 186 7.33 8.80 0.10
N ALA A 187 7.88 8.20 -0.96
CA ALA A 187 7.17 7.22 -1.76
C ALA A 187 6.83 5.96 -0.95
N ALA A 188 7.77 5.45 -0.14
CA ALA A 188 7.55 4.29 0.71
C ALA A 188 6.47 4.54 1.78
N LEU A 189 6.55 5.67 2.51
CA LEU A 189 5.54 6.02 3.51
C LEU A 189 4.17 6.18 2.87
N ARG A 190 4.09 6.79 1.68
CA ARG A 190 2.83 6.93 0.94
C ARG A 190 2.23 5.58 0.53
N ALA A 191 3.08 4.62 0.16
CA ALA A 191 2.68 3.24 -0.08
C ALA A 191 2.30 2.48 1.21
N GLY A 192 2.35 3.14 2.37
CA GLY A 192 2.05 2.54 3.66
C GLY A 192 3.20 1.73 4.26
N ILE A 193 4.40 1.73 3.67
CA ILE A 193 5.51 0.91 4.17
C ILE A 193 6.14 1.61 5.39
N PRO A 194 6.12 1.00 6.59
CA PRO A 194 6.58 1.65 7.81
C PRO A 194 8.11 1.59 7.96
N LEU A 195 8.83 2.27 7.06
CA LEU A 195 10.28 2.36 7.10
C LEU A 195 10.79 3.09 8.35
N ASN A 196 12.02 2.79 8.74
CA ASN A 196 12.69 3.52 9.81
C ASN A 196 13.05 4.96 9.39
N TYR A 197 12.62 5.96 10.16
CA TYR A 197 13.01 7.37 9.96
C TYR A 197 12.90 8.17 11.27
N GLY A 198 13.10 9.50 11.20
CA GLY A 198 12.82 10.41 12.32
C GLY A 198 12.52 11.83 11.85
N CYS A 199 13.51 12.49 11.24
CA CYS A 199 13.35 13.89 10.83
C CYS A 199 12.77 14.12 9.42
N SER A 200 12.85 13.11 8.53
CA SER A 200 12.59 13.19 7.08
C SER A 200 13.31 14.32 6.31
N GLY A 201 14.31 14.98 6.93
CA GLY A 201 15.06 16.11 6.37
C GLY A 201 16.57 15.90 6.25
N GLY A 202 17.07 14.68 6.44
CA GLY A 202 18.49 14.36 6.27
C GLY A 202 19.40 14.70 7.44
N ASN A 203 18.87 14.87 8.66
CA ASN A 203 19.68 15.26 9.84
C ASN A 203 19.95 14.11 10.83
N CYS A 204 19.01 13.17 10.99
CA CYS A 204 19.09 12.16 12.05
C CYS A 204 19.83 10.85 11.67
N GLY A 205 19.97 10.55 10.38
CA GLY A 205 20.56 9.28 9.92
C GLY A 205 19.73 8.00 10.15
N LEU A 206 18.51 8.09 10.68
CA LEU A 206 17.68 6.90 10.96
C LEU A 206 17.12 6.22 9.69
N CYS A 207 16.98 6.97 8.60
CA CYS A 207 16.51 6.44 7.31
C CYS A 207 17.64 5.90 6.42
N LYS A 208 18.71 5.39 7.03
CA LYS A 208 19.80 4.76 6.30
C LYS A 208 19.32 3.45 5.66
N ALA A 209 19.70 3.26 4.41
CA ALA A 209 19.46 2.04 3.65
C ALA A 209 20.66 1.71 2.78
N ARG A 210 20.79 0.45 2.39
CA ARG A 210 21.85 -0.03 1.50
C ARG A 210 21.26 -0.33 0.13
N VAL A 211 21.96 0.06 -0.94
CA VAL A 211 21.63 -0.39 -2.29
C VAL A 211 22.14 -1.81 -2.48
N VAL A 212 21.27 -2.71 -2.93
CA VAL A 212 21.62 -4.07 -3.38
C VAL A 212 21.79 -4.07 -4.89
N THR A 213 20.81 -3.52 -5.63
CA THR A 213 20.85 -3.32 -7.08
C THR A 213 20.17 -2.00 -7.46
N GLY A 214 20.53 -1.47 -8.62
CA GLY A 214 19.99 -0.21 -9.15
C GLY A 214 20.81 1.03 -8.75
N GLN A 215 20.28 2.22 -9.06
CA GLN A 215 20.97 3.49 -8.83
C GLN A 215 20.09 4.49 -8.09
N VAL A 216 20.72 5.25 -7.18
CA VAL A 216 20.09 6.32 -6.44
C VAL A 216 20.73 7.67 -6.77
N LYS A 217 19.93 8.73 -6.74
CA LYS A 217 20.38 10.10 -6.94
C LYS A 217 20.00 10.96 -5.75
N LYS A 218 20.94 11.77 -5.28
CA LYS A 218 20.69 12.77 -4.24
C LYS A 218 19.85 13.90 -4.82
N THR A 219 18.67 14.13 -4.23
CA THR A 219 17.74 15.19 -4.64
C THR A 219 17.62 16.29 -3.60
N ARG A 220 18.03 16.03 -2.35
CA ARG A 220 18.00 17.01 -1.26
C ARG A 220 19.35 17.18 -0.63
N PHE A 221 19.70 18.43 -0.34
CA PHE A 221 20.85 18.74 0.50
C PHE A 221 20.60 18.28 1.93
N HIS A 222 21.67 17.86 2.60
CA HIS A 222 21.66 17.46 3.99
C HIS A 222 23.07 17.57 4.55
N ASP A 223 23.16 17.86 5.84
CA ASP A 223 24.43 18.04 6.56
C ASP A 223 24.85 16.79 7.34
N TYR A 224 24.06 15.70 7.25
CA TYR A 224 24.44 14.44 7.89
C TYR A 224 25.78 13.92 7.37
N VAL A 225 26.72 13.80 8.31
CA VAL A 225 28.06 13.27 8.07
C VAL A 225 27.99 11.75 8.09
N ARG A 226 28.19 11.14 6.92
CA ARG A 226 28.33 9.68 6.80
C ARG A 226 29.67 9.26 7.40
N THR A 227 29.62 8.29 8.30
CA THR A 227 30.82 7.67 8.87
C THR A 227 31.60 6.91 7.79
N GLU A 228 32.88 6.59 8.04
CA GLU A 228 33.66 5.76 7.12
C GLU A 228 33.11 4.34 6.99
N ALA A 229 32.37 3.83 7.99
CA ALA A 229 31.60 2.61 7.85
C ALA A 229 30.42 2.81 6.88
N ASP A 230 29.64 3.89 7.04
CA ASP A 230 28.51 4.17 6.14
C ASP A 230 28.94 4.33 4.68
N LYS A 231 30.13 4.91 4.43
CA LYS A 231 30.68 5.04 3.07
C LYS A 231 31.09 3.69 2.50
N ARG A 232 31.80 2.86 3.27
CA ARG A 232 32.23 1.51 2.86
C ARG A 232 31.05 0.61 2.53
N ASP A 233 30.00 0.67 3.34
CA ASP A 233 28.80 -0.17 3.19
C ASP A 233 27.80 0.39 2.18
N GLY A 234 28.11 1.50 1.49
CA GLY A 234 27.23 2.09 0.49
C GLY A 234 25.92 2.66 1.06
N LEU A 235 25.84 2.94 2.37
CA LEU A 235 24.62 3.37 3.06
C LEU A 235 24.18 4.80 2.71
N PHE A 236 23.04 4.99 2.04
CA PHE A 236 22.50 6.31 1.71
C PHE A 236 21.29 6.67 2.58
N LEU A 237 20.85 7.93 2.51
CA LEU A 237 19.66 8.40 3.23
C LEU A 237 18.43 8.38 2.33
N MET A 238 17.42 7.56 2.67
CA MET A 238 16.19 7.46 1.87
C MET A 238 15.41 8.77 1.79
N CYS A 239 15.52 9.65 2.80
CA CYS A 239 14.83 10.96 2.81
C CYS A 239 15.49 12.05 1.94
N SER A 240 16.62 11.75 1.32
CA SER A 240 17.40 12.72 0.54
C SER A 240 17.78 12.21 -0.84
N ASN A 241 17.38 10.99 -1.17
CA ASN A 241 17.69 10.34 -2.44
C ASN A 241 16.42 9.81 -3.08
N THR A 242 16.39 9.83 -4.42
CA THR A 242 15.36 9.20 -5.26
C THR A 242 15.97 8.01 -6.01
N ALA A 243 15.11 7.13 -6.54
CA ALA A 243 15.54 6.01 -7.38
C ALA A 243 15.63 6.45 -8.85
N VAL A 244 16.80 6.24 -9.45
CA VAL A 244 17.03 6.55 -10.86
C VAL A 244 16.55 5.39 -11.73
N THR A 245 16.79 4.16 -11.30
CA THR A 245 16.42 2.92 -11.98
C THR A 245 15.51 2.10 -11.09
N ASP A 246 15.02 0.95 -11.57
CA ASP A 246 14.48 -0.06 -10.66
C ASP A 246 15.55 -0.41 -9.60
N LEU A 247 15.14 -0.47 -8.33
CA LEU A 247 16.04 -0.42 -7.18
C LEU A 247 15.67 -1.51 -6.17
N VAL A 248 16.67 -2.26 -5.71
CA VAL A 248 16.52 -3.16 -4.56
C VAL A 248 17.34 -2.61 -3.41
N ILE A 249 16.70 -2.39 -2.26
CA ILE A 249 17.34 -1.84 -1.07
C ILE A 249 17.20 -2.77 0.11
N GLU A 250 18.17 -2.72 1.02
CA GLU A 250 18.02 -3.26 2.37
C GLU A 250 17.74 -2.12 3.33
N ALA A 251 16.59 -2.20 4.01
CA ALA A 251 16.15 -1.23 4.99
C ALA A 251 15.30 -1.89 6.08
N ALA A 252 15.34 -1.34 7.29
CA ALA A 252 14.48 -1.78 8.38
C ALA A 252 13.04 -1.28 8.15
N VAL A 253 12.11 -2.23 8.14
CA VAL A 253 10.66 -2.00 8.13
C VAL A 253 10.12 -2.43 9.48
N ALA A 254 9.31 -1.60 10.12
CA ALA A 254 8.68 -1.96 11.38
C ALA A 254 7.69 -3.12 11.18
N GLY A 255 7.91 -4.24 11.86
CA GLY A 255 7.05 -5.42 11.80
C GLY A 255 6.01 -5.48 12.92
N GLY A 256 6.09 -4.57 13.89
CA GLY A 256 5.14 -4.44 14.99
C GLY A 256 5.42 -3.25 15.88
N VAL A 257 4.65 -3.13 16.97
CA VAL A 257 4.70 -2.01 17.91
C VAL A 257 6.08 -1.80 18.53
N GLN A 258 6.82 -2.89 18.79
CA GLN A 258 8.15 -2.87 19.38
C GLN A 258 9.20 -2.15 18.52
N ASP A 259 8.96 -2.02 17.22
CA ASP A 259 9.89 -1.40 16.27
C ASP A 259 9.68 0.12 16.16
N ILE A 260 8.64 0.65 16.81
CA ILE A 260 8.32 2.08 16.84
C ILE A 260 8.70 2.67 18.19
N PRO A 261 9.60 3.68 18.22
CA PRO A 261 10.02 4.30 19.47
C PRO A 261 8.91 5.17 20.06
N PHE A 262 8.85 5.22 21.39
CA PHE A 262 8.11 6.26 22.10
C PHE A 262 8.77 7.62 21.86
N GLN A 263 7.96 8.63 21.52
CA GLN A 263 8.38 9.96 21.10
C GLN A 263 7.58 11.01 21.85
N GLN A 264 8.21 12.16 22.08
CA GLN A 264 7.56 13.38 22.52
C GLN A 264 7.84 14.45 21.47
N ILE A 265 6.80 14.94 20.81
CA ILE A 265 6.95 15.93 19.75
C ILE A 265 5.93 17.07 19.92
N PRO A 266 6.30 18.32 19.63
CA PRO A 266 5.33 19.39 19.49
C PRO A 266 4.65 19.28 18.12
N ALA A 267 3.37 19.61 18.06
CA ALA A 267 2.62 19.83 16.83
C ALA A 267 1.81 21.13 16.94
N THR A 268 1.45 21.72 15.81
CA THR A 268 0.62 22.93 15.78
C THR A 268 -0.79 22.62 15.32
N VAL A 269 -1.78 23.26 15.94
CA VAL A 269 -3.17 23.17 15.49
C VAL A 269 -3.27 23.83 14.11
N LYS A 270 -3.49 23.04 13.06
CA LYS A 270 -3.70 23.57 11.72
C LYS A 270 -5.14 24.03 11.52
N LEU A 271 -6.09 23.19 11.96
CA LEU A 271 -7.52 23.44 11.82
C LEU A 271 -8.30 22.64 12.86
N ILE A 272 -9.42 23.22 13.33
CA ILE A 272 -10.42 22.54 14.13
C ILE A 272 -11.73 22.63 13.34
N THR A 273 -12.39 21.49 13.10
CA THR A 273 -13.66 21.44 12.36
C THR A 273 -14.70 20.69 13.18
N ASN A 274 -15.84 21.32 13.48
CA ASN A 274 -16.94 20.64 14.13
C ASN A 274 -17.65 19.75 13.10
N LEU A 275 -17.56 18.44 13.27
CA LEU A 275 -18.23 17.45 12.43
C LEU A 275 -19.71 17.35 12.82
N THR A 276 -19.98 17.37 14.12
CA THR A 276 -21.31 17.44 14.73
C THR A 276 -21.23 18.34 15.97
N PRO A 277 -22.34 18.69 16.64
CA PRO A 277 -22.30 19.41 17.91
C PRO A 277 -21.50 18.72 19.02
N GLU A 278 -21.29 17.40 18.90
CA GLU A 278 -20.63 16.54 19.88
C GLU A 278 -19.30 15.96 19.38
N MET A 279 -18.87 16.30 18.17
CA MET A 279 -17.64 15.75 17.58
C MET A 279 -16.86 16.81 16.82
N ALA A 280 -15.58 16.95 17.16
CA ALA A 280 -14.64 17.82 16.46
C ALA A 280 -13.51 17.01 15.80
N LEU A 281 -13.17 17.38 14.57
CA LEU A 281 -11.94 16.96 13.91
C LEU A 281 -10.82 17.95 14.28
N LEU A 282 -9.85 17.47 15.05
CA LEU A 282 -8.64 18.21 15.38
C LEU A 282 -7.54 17.83 14.39
N HIS A 283 -7.10 18.79 13.57
CA HIS A 283 -6.01 18.63 12.62
C HIS A 283 -4.74 19.24 13.19
N LEU A 284 -3.78 18.38 13.57
CA LEU A 284 -2.44 18.78 13.99
C LEU A 284 -1.44 18.64 12.85
N GLN A 285 -0.49 19.57 12.77
CA GLN A 285 0.61 19.50 11.83
C GLN A 285 1.95 19.40 12.58
N THR A 286 2.77 18.41 12.21
CA THR A 286 4.10 18.22 12.80
C THR A 286 5.15 19.11 12.13
N PRO A 287 6.19 19.52 12.88
CA PRO A 287 7.35 20.25 12.35
C PRO A 287 8.07 19.45 11.28
N ARG A 288 8.78 20.15 10.38
CA ARG A 288 9.59 19.52 9.32
C ARG A 288 10.84 18.79 9.81
N THR A 289 11.22 18.95 11.07
CA THR A 289 12.43 18.35 11.65
C THR A 289 12.13 17.18 12.59
N ASN A 290 10.87 17.01 13.02
CA ASN A 290 10.47 15.98 13.96
C ASN A 290 9.03 15.52 13.64
N ARG A 291 8.88 14.28 13.16
CA ARG A 291 7.57 13.67 12.84
C ARG A 291 7.20 12.65 13.88
N LEU A 292 5.90 12.40 14.02
CA LEU A 292 5.42 11.25 14.78
C LEU A 292 5.58 10.01 13.90
N ARG A 293 6.35 9.04 14.35
CA ARG A 293 6.27 7.67 13.82
C ARG A 293 5.25 6.88 14.60
N PHE A 294 4.31 6.25 13.90
CA PHE A 294 3.26 5.43 14.48
C PHE A 294 2.78 4.40 13.46
N LEU A 295 2.12 3.34 13.94
CA LEU A 295 1.38 2.39 13.12
C LEU A 295 -0.10 2.77 13.13
N ALA A 296 -0.80 2.49 12.04
CA ALA A 296 -2.23 2.76 11.93
C ALA A 296 -3.01 2.08 13.07
N GLY A 297 -4.00 2.78 13.61
CA GLY A 297 -4.81 2.31 14.76
C GLY A 297 -4.24 2.64 16.16
N GLN A 298 -2.98 3.07 16.26
CA GLN A 298 -2.38 3.47 17.54
C GLN A 298 -2.95 4.78 18.10
N SER A 299 -2.73 4.99 19.40
CA SER A 299 -3.12 6.18 20.14
C SER A 299 -1.91 6.98 20.61
N VAL A 300 -2.15 8.24 20.97
CA VAL A 300 -1.19 9.13 21.61
C VAL A 300 -1.85 9.92 22.74
N THR A 301 -1.04 10.43 23.65
CA THR A 301 -1.48 11.42 24.64
C THR A 301 -1.26 12.82 24.08
N LEU A 302 -2.32 13.62 24.00
CA LEU A 302 -2.24 15.04 23.67
C LEU A 302 -2.22 15.87 24.94
N THR A 303 -1.33 16.85 25.02
CA THR A 303 -1.30 17.85 26.10
C THR A 303 -1.56 19.25 25.56
N LEU A 304 -2.64 19.87 26.02
CA LEU A 304 -3.06 21.24 25.69
C LEU A 304 -2.86 22.17 26.90
N GLY A 305 -2.54 23.44 26.66
CA GLY A 305 -2.42 24.44 27.73
C GLY A 305 -1.42 24.06 28.84
N LYS A 306 -0.45 23.20 28.54
CA LYS A 306 0.58 22.61 29.43
C LYS A 306 0.09 21.60 30.47
N SER A 307 -1.21 21.37 30.65
CA SER A 307 -1.72 20.47 31.70
C SER A 307 -2.92 19.62 31.31
N LEU A 308 -3.69 20.02 30.31
CA LEU A 308 -4.89 19.29 29.89
C LEU A 308 -4.47 18.11 29.04
N LYS A 309 -4.65 16.88 29.55
CA LYS A 309 -4.25 15.66 28.87
C LYS A 309 -5.46 14.82 28.45
N ALA A 310 -5.38 14.22 27.27
CA ALA A 310 -6.27 13.15 26.84
C ALA A 310 -5.54 12.16 25.94
N VAL A 311 -5.87 10.87 26.08
CA VAL A 311 -5.43 9.83 25.17
C VAL A 311 -6.43 9.75 24.03
N LEU A 312 -5.96 9.86 22.79
CA LEU A 312 -6.78 9.78 21.60
C LEU A 312 -6.13 8.89 20.54
N ALA A 313 -6.96 8.10 19.86
CA ALA A 313 -6.55 7.35 18.69
C ALA A 313 -6.22 8.29 17.53
N VAL A 314 -5.14 7.99 16.81
CA VAL A 314 -4.79 8.71 15.59
C VAL A 314 -5.75 8.27 14.48
N ALA A 315 -6.46 9.22 13.89
CA ALA A 315 -7.52 8.98 12.90
C ALA A 315 -7.05 9.08 11.44
N SER A 316 -5.80 9.48 11.21
CA SER A 316 -5.17 9.57 9.89
C SER A 316 -4.28 8.36 9.61
N CYS A 317 -4.06 8.03 8.34
CA CYS A 317 -3.02 7.08 7.96
C CYS A 317 -1.61 7.60 8.33
N PRO A 318 -0.68 6.74 8.82
CA PRO A 318 0.76 7.06 8.89
C PRO A 318 1.40 7.39 7.53
N CYS A 319 0.69 7.15 6.43
CA CYS A 319 1.04 7.54 5.07
C CYS A 319 1.26 9.04 4.91
N ASP A 320 0.59 9.86 5.73
CA ASP A 320 0.78 11.30 5.79
C ASP A 320 1.64 11.66 7.00
N ASP A 321 2.96 11.71 6.78
CA ASP A 321 3.95 11.90 7.84
C ASP A 321 3.78 13.22 8.62
N ARG A 322 3.03 14.20 8.08
CA ARG A 322 2.91 15.55 8.65
C ARG A 322 1.57 15.90 9.26
N ASN A 323 0.48 15.32 8.77
CA ASN A 323 -0.85 15.70 9.18
C ASN A 323 -1.44 14.60 10.05
N ILE A 324 -1.66 14.92 11.32
CA ILE A 324 -2.20 13.99 12.29
C ILE A 324 -3.60 14.45 12.63
N LEU A 325 -4.58 13.57 12.43
CA LEU A 325 -5.99 13.86 12.65
C LEU A 325 -6.48 13.13 13.91
N PHE A 326 -7.33 13.80 14.69
CA PHE A 326 -7.98 13.23 15.86
C PHE A 326 -9.47 13.55 15.83
N HIS A 327 -10.29 12.60 16.28
CA HIS A 327 -11.72 12.83 16.50
C HIS A 327 -11.93 13.03 18.00
N VAL A 328 -12.34 14.24 18.40
CA VAL A 328 -12.52 14.65 19.79
C VAL A 328 -14.00 14.72 20.09
N HIS A 329 -14.48 13.79 20.92
CA HIS A 329 -15.86 13.82 21.41
C HIS A 329 -16.03 14.88 22.51
N ARG A 330 -17.15 15.59 22.47
CA ARG A 330 -17.50 16.58 23.48
C ARG A 330 -18.06 15.89 24.72
N MET A 331 -17.33 15.96 25.82
CA MET A 331 -17.80 15.49 27.13
C MET A 331 -17.98 16.69 28.06
N PRO A 332 -19.21 17.19 28.28
CA PRO A 332 -19.44 18.33 29.16
C PRO A 332 -18.83 18.12 30.54
N GLY A 333 -18.03 19.08 31.01
CA GLY A 333 -17.33 19.00 32.29
C GLY A 333 -15.95 18.35 32.22
N ASN A 334 -15.58 17.77 31.07
CA ASN A 334 -14.21 17.32 30.83
C ASN A 334 -13.37 18.52 30.34
N LEU A 335 -12.37 18.89 31.14
CA LEU A 335 -11.53 20.07 30.88
C LEU A 335 -10.81 20.03 29.53
N PHE A 336 -10.42 18.85 29.04
CA PHE A 336 -9.75 18.71 27.75
C PHE A 336 -10.72 18.96 26.59
N SER A 337 -11.85 18.25 26.53
CA SER A 337 -12.80 18.44 25.44
C SER A 337 -13.43 19.84 25.49
N ASP A 338 -13.73 20.36 26.67
CA ASP A 338 -14.25 21.73 26.80
C ASP A 338 -13.23 22.76 26.30
N TYR A 339 -11.93 22.52 26.49
CA TYR A 339 -10.89 23.39 25.94
C TYR A 339 -10.83 23.30 24.41
N VAL A 340 -10.86 22.10 23.83
CA VAL A 340 -10.86 21.90 22.37
C VAL A 340 -12.03 22.63 21.70
N PHE A 341 -13.24 22.52 22.26
CA PHE A 341 -14.44 23.09 21.66
C PHE A 341 -14.59 24.60 21.88
N ASN A 342 -14.13 25.13 23.01
CA ASN A 342 -14.43 26.52 23.39
C ASN A 342 -13.23 27.48 23.34
N ARG A 343 -11.99 26.97 23.44
CA ARG A 343 -10.81 27.82 23.69
C ARG A 343 -9.64 27.58 22.74
N LEU A 344 -9.45 26.36 22.25
CA LEU A 344 -8.31 25.99 21.40
C LEU A 344 -8.34 26.80 20.10
N LYS A 345 -7.18 27.36 19.73
CA LYS A 345 -7.05 28.19 18.53
C LYS A 345 -6.10 27.57 17.51
N ASN A 346 -6.29 27.93 16.25
CA ASN A 346 -5.31 27.62 15.20
C ASN A 346 -3.94 28.21 15.57
N HIS A 347 -2.88 27.49 15.19
CA HIS A 347 -1.47 27.75 15.48
C HIS A 347 -1.05 27.55 16.95
N GLU A 348 -1.96 27.15 17.84
CA GLU A 348 -1.58 26.76 19.20
C GLU A 348 -0.73 25.48 19.17
N VAL A 349 0.23 25.39 20.09
CA VAL A 349 1.12 24.22 20.21
C VAL A 349 0.45 23.16 21.07
N VAL A 350 0.51 21.92 20.61
CA VAL A 350 0.03 20.71 21.28
C VAL A 350 1.21 19.76 21.42
N GLU A 351 1.50 19.32 22.64
CA GLU A 351 2.50 18.27 22.84
C GLU A 351 1.86 16.90 22.61
N ILE A 352 2.54 16.06 21.86
CA ILE A 352 2.13 14.69 21.54
C ILE A 352 3.12 13.73 22.21
N GLU A 353 2.62 12.81 23.02
CA GLU A 353 3.41 11.74 23.66
C GLU A 353 2.89 10.37 23.18
N GLY A 354 3.75 9.57 22.56
CA GLY A 354 3.37 8.25 22.01
C GLY A 354 4.28 7.79 20.88
N PRO A 355 3.86 6.80 20.07
CA PRO A 355 2.56 6.14 20.09
C PRO A 355 2.45 5.06 21.16
N GLN A 356 1.23 4.61 21.40
CA GLN A 356 0.89 3.49 22.28
C GLN A 356 -0.29 2.68 21.72
N GLY A 357 -0.43 1.44 22.17
CA GLY A 357 -1.49 0.52 21.77
C GLY A 357 -1.05 -0.53 20.76
N GLU A 358 -1.69 -1.70 20.85
CA GLU A 358 -1.43 -2.90 20.04
C GLU A 358 -2.47 -3.11 18.92
N PHE A 359 -3.44 -2.21 18.81
CA PHE A 359 -4.45 -2.24 17.76
C PHE A 359 -3.87 -1.74 16.43
N ILE A 360 -3.17 -2.63 15.73
CA ILE A 360 -2.48 -2.36 14.46
C ILE A 360 -2.92 -3.32 13.37
N LEU A 361 -2.72 -2.93 12.11
CA LEU A 361 -2.98 -3.81 10.97
C LEU A 361 -1.93 -4.93 10.90
N HIS A 362 -2.37 -6.18 10.75
CA HIS A 362 -1.47 -7.31 10.54
C HIS A 362 -1.41 -7.70 9.06
N GLU A 363 -0.28 -7.38 8.43
CA GLU A 363 -0.09 -7.44 6.97
C GLU A 363 0.18 -8.85 6.40
N LYS A 364 0.24 -9.87 7.25
CA LYS A 364 0.79 -11.19 6.86
C LYS A 364 -0.14 -12.04 5.98
N THR A 365 -1.40 -11.64 5.81
CA THR A 365 -2.37 -12.41 5.02
C THR A 365 -3.30 -11.52 4.21
N SER A 366 -3.48 -11.83 2.92
CA SER A 366 -4.43 -11.17 2.01
C SER A 366 -5.88 -11.62 2.24
N ARG A 367 -6.28 -11.77 3.51
CA ARG A 367 -7.65 -12.10 3.89
C ARG A 367 -8.55 -10.87 3.77
N PRO A 368 -9.88 -11.05 3.63
CA PRO A 368 -10.81 -9.94 3.82
C PRO A 368 -10.70 -9.35 5.22
N LEU A 369 -10.79 -8.02 5.31
CA LEU A 369 -10.73 -7.28 6.56
C LEU A 369 -12.13 -6.81 6.96
N TYR A 370 -12.52 -7.07 8.20
CA TYR A 370 -13.80 -6.66 8.76
C TYR A 370 -13.59 -5.70 9.91
N PHE A 371 -14.01 -4.46 9.73
CA PHE A 371 -13.94 -3.42 10.73
C PHE A 371 -15.31 -3.21 11.38
N ILE A 372 -15.36 -3.27 12.71
CA ILE A 372 -16.54 -2.99 13.51
C ILE A 372 -16.23 -1.77 14.38
N ALA A 373 -16.84 -0.63 14.04
CA ALA A 373 -16.72 0.59 14.79
C ALA A 373 -17.99 0.82 15.62
N PHE A 374 -17.86 0.86 16.95
CA PHE A 374 -18.92 1.28 17.85
C PHE A 374 -18.78 2.77 18.19
N ASP A 375 -19.83 3.55 17.96
CA ASP A 375 -19.86 5.00 18.22
C ASP A 375 -18.58 5.71 17.73
N MET A 376 -17.77 6.20 18.69
CA MET A 376 -16.56 6.99 18.46
C MET A 376 -15.34 6.15 18.07
N GLY A 377 -15.47 4.82 18.08
CA GLY A 377 -14.44 3.86 17.65
C GLY A 377 -14.05 3.96 16.18
N PHE A 378 -14.73 4.79 15.38
CA PHE A 378 -14.37 5.01 13.98
C PHE A 378 -13.00 5.68 13.78
N ALA A 379 -12.45 6.42 14.75
CA ALA A 379 -11.15 7.06 14.61
C ALA A 379 -9.99 6.09 14.30
N PRO A 380 -9.67 5.09 15.16
CA PRO A 380 -8.61 4.13 14.85
C PRO A 380 -8.95 3.24 13.64
N VAL A 381 -10.23 2.90 13.46
CA VAL A 381 -10.72 2.13 12.29
C VAL A 381 -10.46 2.88 10.99
N LYS A 382 -10.73 4.18 10.94
CA LYS A 382 -10.43 5.04 9.79
C LYS A 382 -8.94 5.01 9.45
N SER A 383 -8.07 5.09 10.46
CA SER A 383 -6.61 4.99 10.26
C SER A 383 -6.21 3.65 9.66
N LEU A 384 -6.73 2.53 10.19
CA LEU A 384 -6.48 1.19 9.67
C LEU A 384 -7.00 1.00 8.25
N ILE A 385 -8.21 1.50 7.95
CA ILE A 385 -8.81 1.39 6.61
C ILE A 385 -7.98 2.17 5.58
N GLU A 386 -7.65 3.43 5.85
CA GLU A 386 -6.83 4.24 4.94
C GLU A 386 -5.46 3.59 4.70
N HIS A 387 -4.88 2.96 5.72
CA HIS A 387 -3.61 2.25 5.62
C HIS A 387 -3.70 0.92 4.86
N ALA A 388 -4.74 0.12 5.10
CA ALA A 388 -4.99 -1.10 4.34
C ALA A 388 -5.21 -0.79 2.85
N MET A 389 -5.85 0.34 2.55
CA MET A 389 -6.01 0.85 1.19
C MET A 389 -4.68 1.30 0.57
N SER A 390 -3.79 1.95 1.31
CA SER A 390 -2.48 2.37 0.77
C SER A 390 -1.56 1.20 0.45
N LEU A 391 -1.66 0.12 1.23
CA LEU A 391 -0.89 -1.11 1.06
C LEU A 391 -1.48 -2.05 0.00
N GLU A 392 -2.72 -1.81 -0.44
CA GLU A 392 -3.53 -2.79 -1.20
C GLU A 392 -3.55 -4.17 -0.50
N ALA A 393 -3.63 -4.16 0.84
CA ALA A 393 -3.34 -5.31 1.70
C ALA A 393 -4.42 -6.41 1.70
N ALA A 394 -5.62 -6.10 1.23
CA ALA A 394 -6.78 -6.98 1.39
C ALA A 394 -7.58 -7.16 0.09
N GLU A 395 -8.12 -8.37 -0.08
CA GLU A 395 -9.04 -8.70 -1.17
C GLU A 395 -10.33 -7.87 -1.07
N ALA A 396 -10.88 -7.74 0.13
CA ALA A 396 -12.06 -6.93 0.41
C ALA A 396 -11.95 -6.28 1.80
N ILE A 397 -12.56 -5.12 1.94
CA ILE A 397 -12.65 -4.36 3.20
C ILE A 397 -14.13 -4.12 3.51
N HIS A 398 -14.57 -4.49 4.70
CA HIS A 398 -15.93 -4.26 5.17
C HIS A 398 -15.89 -3.35 6.40
N LEU A 399 -16.70 -2.30 6.41
CA LEU A 399 -16.91 -1.42 7.55
C LEU A 399 -18.36 -1.54 8.03
N TYR A 400 -18.52 -2.04 9.25
CA TYR A 400 -19.75 -1.98 10.02
C TYR A 400 -19.63 -0.89 11.06
N TRP A 401 -20.41 0.17 10.91
CA TRP A 401 -20.45 1.26 11.88
C TRP A 401 -21.77 1.21 12.65
N ILE A 402 -21.68 0.83 13.92
CA ILE A 402 -22.80 0.64 14.82
C ILE A 402 -22.86 1.82 15.80
N GLY A 403 -23.87 2.66 15.66
CA GLY A 403 -24.10 3.81 16.53
C GLY A 403 -25.15 3.52 17.61
N SER A 404 -25.00 4.14 18.78
CA SER A 404 -26.04 4.18 19.81
C SER A 404 -27.30 4.89 19.29
N ASN A 405 -27.12 5.92 18.47
CA ASN A 405 -28.15 6.67 17.74
C ASN A 405 -27.58 7.18 16.39
N ASP A 406 -28.41 7.83 15.57
CA ASP A 406 -27.98 8.40 14.28
C ASP A 406 -26.82 9.40 14.40
N GLY A 407 -26.78 10.19 15.48
CA GLY A 407 -25.74 11.18 15.75
C GLY A 407 -24.37 10.58 16.13
N SER A 408 -24.34 9.32 16.56
CA SER A 408 -23.11 8.59 16.84
C SER A 408 -22.29 8.30 15.58
N ILE A 409 -22.93 8.28 14.40
CA ILE A 409 -22.25 8.05 13.12
C ILE A 409 -21.95 9.41 12.48
N TYR A 410 -20.82 10.00 12.88
CA TYR A 410 -20.51 11.42 12.63
C TYR A 410 -19.80 11.73 11.30
N LEU A 411 -19.38 10.73 10.54
CA LEU A 411 -18.79 10.88 9.19
C LEU A 411 -19.39 9.89 8.18
N PRO A 412 -20.72 9.84 8.02
CA PRO A 412 -21.37 8.83 7.19
C PRO A 412 -21.02 8.98 5.71
N ASN A 413 -20.70 10.21 5.27
CA ASN A 413 -20.28 10.52 3.90
C ASN A 413 -18.95 9.87 3.54
N VAL A 414 -18.03 9.69 4.49
CA VAL A 414 -16.72 9.08 4.22
C VAL A 414 -16.89 7.61 3.86
N GLY A 415 -17.65 6.87 4.67
CA GLY A 415 -17.94 5.45 4.39
C GLY A 415 -18.66 5.25 3.05
N ARG A 416 -19.65 6.10 2.73
CA ARG A 416 -20.32 6.08 1.42
C ARG A 416 -19.38 6.40 0.28
N ALA A 417 -18.57 7.47 0.41
CA ALA A 417 -17.64 7.86 -0.64
C ALA A 417 -16.61 6.76 -0.92
N TRP A 418 -16.16 6.02 0.10
CA TRP A 418 -15.29 4.87 -0.10
C TRP A 418 -16.00 3.70 -0.78
N ALA A 419 -17.24 3.39 -0.40
CA ALA A 419 -18.02 2.34 -1.07
C ALA A 419 -18.34 2.68 -2.54
N ASP A 420 -18.63 3.95 -2.83
CA ASP A 420 -18.88 4.41 -4.20
C ASP A 420 -17.61 4.44 -5.06
N ALA A 421 -16.44 4.65 -4.44
CA ALA A 421 -15.17 4.80 -5.13
C ALA A 421 -14.38 3.50 -5.31
N LEU A 422 -14.69 2.45 -4.52
CA LEU A 422 -13.86 1.25 -4.40
C LEU A 422 -14.72 0.00 -4.50
N ASP A 423 -14.51 -0.78 -5.56
CA ASP A 423 -15.27 -2.00 -5.83
C ASP A 423 -15.13 -3.06 -4.73
N ASN A 424 -14.04 -3.03 -3.97
CA ASN A 424 -13.75 -3.99 -2.91
C ASN A 424 -14.02 -3.45 -1.50
N PHE A 425 -14.71 -2.31 -1.37
CA PHE A 425 -15.08 -1.72 -0.09
C PHE A 425 -16.59 -1.79 0.15
N HIS A 426 -16.99 -2.36 1.28
CA HIS A 426 -18.40 -2.48 1.66
C HIS A 426 -18.65 -1.67 2.93
N TYR A 427 -19.70 -0.85 2.93
CA TYR A 427 -20.09 -0.03 4.06
C TYR A 427 -21.50 -0.37 4.52
N THR A 428 -21.65 -0.69 5.80
CA THR A 428 -22.95 -0.93 6.44
C THR A 428 -23.08 -0.08 7.70
N GLN A 429 -24.12 0.73 7.76
CA GLN A 429 -24.49 1.53 8.93
C GLN A 429 -25.58 0.81 9.71
N MET A 430 -25.46 0.78 11.02
CA MET A 430 -26.48 0.20 11.89
C MET A 430 -26.68 1.09 13.11
N VAL A 431 -27.91 1.19 13.59
CA VAL A 431 -28.25 1.90 14.81
C VAL A 431 -28.79 0.89 15.82
N ALA A 432 -28.24 0.91 17.02
CA ALA A 432 -28.62 0.00 18.10
C ALA A 432 -29.91 0.45 18.83
N ASP A 433 -30.25 1.75 18.77
CA ASP A 433 -31.34 2.39 19.51
C ASP A 433 -31.21 2.26 21.05
N PHE A 434 -29.98 2.10 21.54
CA PHE A 434 -29.64 2.15 22.96
C PHE A 434 -28.19 2.58 23.14
N ASP A 435 -27.88 3.06 24.35
CA ASP A 435 -26.52 3.44 24.74
C ASP A 435 -25.58 2.22 24.77
N LEU A 436 -24.69 2.16 23.78
CA LEU A 436 -23.69 1.10 23.63
C LEU A 436 -22.61 1.16 24.71
N SER A 437 -22.44 2.27 25.44
CA SER A 437 -21.46 2.32 26.53
C SER A 437 -21.85 1.42 27.71
N ASN A 438 -23.15 1.07 27.82
CA ASN A 438 -23.66 0.15 28.84
C ASN A 438 -24.66 -0.89 28.26
N PRO A 439 -24.17 -1.89 27.52
CA PRO A 439 -24.98 -2.89 26.83
C PRO A 439 -25.30 -4.10 27.74
N ALA A 440 -25.74 -3.87 28.99
CA ALA A 440 -26.05 -4.94 29.94
C ALA A 440 -27.42 -5.61 29.67
N GLY A 441 -27.54 -6.90 30.04
CA GLY A 441 -28.80 -7.66 29.95
C GLY A 441 -29.36 -7.73 28.53
N LYS A 442 -30.64 -7.37 28.37
CA LYS A 442 -31.35 -7.39 27.08
C LYS A 442 -30.64 -6.59 25.98
N ARG A 443 -29.94 -5.50 26.32
CA ARG A 443 -29.18 -4.69 25.35
C ARG A 443 -27.99 -5.46 24.77
N GLY A 444 -27.30 -6.26 25.60
CA GLY A 444 -26.21 -7.12 25.16
C GLY A 444 -26.70 -8.26 24.26
N GLU A 445 -27.88 -8.81 24.55
CA GLU A 445 -28.54 -9.77 23.65
C GLU A 445 -28.92 -9.13 22.31
N SER A 446 -29.51 -7.93 22.32
CA SER A 446 -29.80 -7.18 21.10
C SER A 446 -28.54 -6.90 20.28
N LEU A 447 -27.42 -6.53 20.92
CA LEU A 447 -26.15 -6.36 20.24
C LEU A 447 -25.70 -7.65 19.56
N LYS A 448 -25.78 -8.80 20.25
CA LYS A 448 -25.48 -10.11 19.64
C LYS A 448 -26.37 -10.43 18.45
N VAL A 449 -27.65 -10.04 18.48
CA VAL A 449 -28.56 -10.19 17.32
C VAL A 449 -28.09 -9.34 16.14
N LEU A 450 -27.63 -8.11 16.36
CA LEU A 450 -27.01 -7.29 15.30
C LEU A 450 -25.75 -7.97 14.74
N LEU A 451 -24.88 -8.51 15.60
CA LEU A 451 -23.68 -9.24 15.18
C LEU A 451 -24.01 -10.49 14.35
N GLN A 452 -25.04 -11.25 14.75
CA GLN A 452 -25.54 -12.38 13.98
C GLN A 452 -26.13 -11.96 12.63
N GLY A 453 -26.79 -10.81 12.55
CA GLY A 453 -27.27 -10.23 11.30
C GLY A 453 -26.13 -9.99 10.32
N MET A 454 -25.01 -9.44 10.78
CA MET A 454 -23.82 -9.22 9.94
C MET A 454 -23.27 -10.52 9.34
N LEU A 455 -23.20 -11.59 10.15
CA LEU A 455 -22.77 -12.91 9.69
C LEU A 455 -23.73 -13.56 8.70
N LYS A 456 -25.04 -13.32 8.83
CA LYS A 456 -26.01 -13.82 7.85
C LYS A 456 -25.85 -13.15 6.50
N THR A 457 -25.52 -11.86 6.50
CA THR A 457 -25.27 -11.09 5.27
C THR A 457 -23.93 -11.47 4.63
N HIS A 458 -22.89 -11.70 5.45
CA HIS A 458 -21.54 -12.04 4.99
C HIS A 458 -21.01 -13.28 5.75
N PRO A 459 -21.42 -14.50 5.37
CA PRO A 459 -20.99 -15.75 6.02
C PRO A 459 -19.47 -15.98 5.98
N GLU A 460 -18.82 -15.47 4.94
CA GLU A 460 -17.37 -15.54 4.71
C GLU A 460 -16.54 -14.73 5.71
N MET A 461 -17.19 -13.92 6.57
CA MET A 461 -16.54 -13.14 7.62
C MET A 461 -15.70 -13.97 8.59
N THR A 462 -16.05 -15.24 8.77
CA THR A 462 -15.28 -16.19 9.59
C THR A 462 -13.92 -16.57 9.00
N GLY A 463 -13.72 -16.32 7.70
CA GLY A 463 -12.45 -16.48 6.99
C GLY A 463 -11.56 -15.24 7.01
N GLY A 464 -12.07 -14.10 7.46
CA GLY A 464 -11.35 -12.82 7.52
C GLY A 464 -10.68 -12.53 8.85
N ASP A 465 -10.04 -11.36 8.92
CA ASP A 465 -9.51 -10.78 10.15
C ASP A 465 -10.45 -9.65 10.62
N ILE A 466 -10.79 -9.65 11.91
CA ILE A 466 -11.80 -8.76 12.50
C ILE A 466 -11.12 -7.74 13.42
N TYR A 467 -11.42 -6.46 13.19
CA TYR A 467 -10.90 -5.31 13.94
C TYR A 467 -12.05 -4.56 14.59
N ILE A 468 -12.05 -4.46 15.91
CA ILE A 468 -13.15 -3.93 16.71
C ILE A 468 -12.66 -2.73 17.50
N ALA A 469 -13.34 -1.59 17.36
CA ALA A 469 -13.00 -0.39 18.12
C ALA A 469 -14.24 0.33 18.63
N GLY A 470 -14.13 0.92 19.82
CA GLY A 470 -15.20 1.67 20.48
C GLY A 470 -15.22 1.43 21.99
N PRO A 471 -16.34 1.72 22.68
CA PRO A 471 -16.41 1.52 24.12
C PRO A 471 -16.09 0.08 24.53
N GLN A 472 -15.43 -0.08 25.68
CA GLN A 472 -14.90 -1.39 26.12
C GLN A 472 -15.97 -2.48 26.23
N ALA A 473 -17.15 -2.15 26.76
CA ALA A 473 -18.22 -3.13 26.95
C ALA A 473 -18.74 -3.77 25.64
N PRO A 474 -19.16 -3.02 24.61
CA PRO A 474 -19.61 -3.59 23.34
C PRO A 474 -18.45 -4.24 22.57
N SER A 475 -17.24 -3.68 22.64
CA SER A 475 -16.04 -4.28 22.03
C SER A 475 -15.77 -5.70 22.56
N ARG A 476 -15.83 -5.90 23.89
CA ARG A 476 -15.66 -7.22 24.52
C ARG A 476 -16.79 -8.20 24.17
N ILE A 477 -18.03 -7.73 24.07
CA ILE A 477 -19.16 -8.58 23.63
C ILE A 477 -18.92 -9.06 22.20
N ALA A 478 -18.47 -8.17 21.32
CA ALA A 478 -18.18 -8.51 19.93
C ALA A 478 -16.97 -9.44 19.80
N GLU A 479 -15.88 -9.17 20.53
CA GLU A 479 -14.71 -10.05 20.57
C GLU A 479 -15.12 -11.46 21.00
N GLN A 480 -15.80 -11.59 22.15
CA GLN A 480 -16.24 -12.89 22.66
C GLN A 480 -17.18 -13.60 21.68
N PHE A 481 -18.09 -12.86 21.04
CA PHE A 481 -19.01 -13.42 20.05
C PHE A 481 -18.27 -14.09 18.88
N PHE A 482 -17.20 -13.49 18.35
CA PHE A 482 -16.42 -14.10 17.28
C PHE A 482 -15.51 -15.23 17.75
N LEU A 483 -14.97 -15.15 18.97
CA LEU A 483 -14.23 -16.25 19.57
C LEU A 483 -15.11 -17.49 19.79
N ASP A 484 -16.35 -17.29 20.25
CA ASP A 484 -17.34 -18.37 20.45
C ASP A 484 -17.74 -19.06 19.12
N LEU A 485 -17.58 -18.36 17.98
CA LEU A 485 -17.79 -18.91 16.64
C LEU A 485 -16.56 -19.68 16.10
N GLY A 486 -15.49 -19.77 16.88
CA GLY A 486 -14.28 -20.52 16.53
C GLY A 486 -13.20 -19.71 15.80
N LEU A 487 -13.29 -18.38 15.78
CA LEU A 487 -12.17 -17.56 15.30
C LEU A 487 -11.02 -17.58 16.32
N SER A 488 -9.79 -17.57 15.80
CA SER A 488 -8.59 -17.49 16.64
C SER A 488 -8.44 -16.09 17.20
N LYS A 489 -7.91 -15.97 18.43
CA LYS A 489 -7.52 -14.67 19.01
C LYS A 489 -6.51 -13.90 18.16
N THR A 490 -5.75 -14.60 17.31
CA THR A 490 -4.84 -13.98 16.33
C THR A 490 -5.55 -13.40 15.09
N ARG A 491 -6.88 -13.42 15.06
CA ARG A 491 -7.73 -12.90 13.97
C ARG A 491 -8.83 -11.97 14.46
N VAL A 492 -8.91 -11.72 15.77
CA VAL A 492 -9.90 -10.82 16.38
C VAL A 492 -9.13 -9.83 17.23
N PHE A 493 -9.10 -8.57 16.79
CA PHE A 493 -8.32 -7.50 17.40
C PHE A 493 -9.26 -6.46 17.98
N SER A 494 -8.99 -6.00 19.20
CA SER A 494 -9.79 -4.96 19.86
C SER A 494 -8.91 -3.81 20.33
N SER A 495 -9.42 -2.57 20.25
CA SER A 495 -8.69 -1.34 20.57
C SER A 495 -8.64 -0.97 22.06
N ASP A 496 -8.77 -1.94 22.96
CA ASP A 496 -8.96 -1.77 24.41
C ASP A 496 -7.94 -0.83 25.09
#